data_AF-A0A846JUH4-F1
#
_entry.id   AF-A0A846JUH4-F1
#
_cell.length_a   1.000
_cell.length_b   1.000
_cell.length_c   1.000
_cell.angle_alpha   90.00
_cell.angle_beta   90.00
_cell.angle_gamma   90.00
#
_symmetry.space_group_name_H-M   'P 1'
#
loop_
_entity.id
_entity.type
_entity.pdbx_description
1 polymer ?
#
loop_
_entity_poly.entity_id
_entity_poly.type
_entity_poly.pdbx_seq_one_letter_code
_entity_poly.pdbx_strand_id
1 'polypeptide(L)' 'MGVKNKLKEIRMREYLMAPGEFAKFLGMSIKTYSGWENEYSRPTLEKALEVANKLNKNVNDIWYLE' A
#
# COMPACT_ATOMS: atom_id res chain seq x y z
N MET A 1 11.58 -13.76 6.69
CA MET A 1 12.11 -12.41 6.90
C MET A 1 12.16 -11.62 5.59
N GLY A 2 11.00 -11.12 5.19
CA GLY A 2 10.78 -10.16 4.13
C GLY A 2 9.72 -9.14 4.56
N VAL A 3 9.60 -8.06 3.81
CA VAL A 3 8.56 -7.06 4.06
C VAL A 3 7.22 -7.55 3.52
N LYS A 4 6.21 -7.59 4.39
CA LYS A 4 4.79 -7.87 4.15
C LYS A 4 3.96 -6.59 4.22
N ASN A 5 2.69 -6.64 3.84
CA ASN A 5 1.84 -5.45 3.87
C ASN A 5 0.36 -5.72 4.21
N LYS A 6 -0.38 -4.65 4.56
CA LYS A 6 -1.83 -4.65 4.82
C LYS A 6 -2.64 -3.83 3.80
N LEU A 7 -2.09 -3.53 2.62
CA LEU A 7 -2.73 -2.63 1.64
C LEU A 7 -4.11 -3.14 1.21
N LYS A 8 -4.27 -4.46 1.06
CA LYS A 8 -5.56 -5.07 0.69
C LYS A 8 -6.62 -4.85 1.78
N GLU A 9 -6.24 -5.09 3.02
CA GLU A 9 -7.12 -4.91 4.18
C GLU A 9 -7.54 -3.44 4.31
N ILE A 10 -6.57 -2.52 4.25
CA ILE A 10 -6.82 -1.07 4.32
C ILE A 10 -7.77 -0.65 3.20
N ARG A 11 -7.49 -1.04 1.95
CA ARG A 11 -8.34 -0.70 0.79
C ARG A 11 -9.77 -1.22 0.99
N MET A 12 -9.93 -2.48 1.41
CA MET A 12 -11.25 -3.12 1.48
C MET A 12 -12.06 -2.72 2.71
N ARG A 13 -11.43 -2.35 3.83
CA ARG A 13 -12.15 -2.02 5.07
C ARG A 13 -12.37 -0.53 5.27
N GLU A 14 -11.40 0.30 4.87
CA GLU A 14 -11.43 1.73 5.20
C GLU A 14 -11.88 2.57 4.02
N TYR A 15 -11.51 2.18 2.79
CA TYR A 15 -11.78 2.99 1.60
C TYR A 15 -12.86 2.40 0.70
N LEU A 16 -13.08 1.08 0.74
CA LEU A 16 -14.07 0.35 -0.09
C LEU A 16 -13.91 0.62 -1.60
N MET A 17 -12.68 0.86 -2.04
CA MET A 17 -12.36 1.20 -3.43
C MET A 17 -11.94 -0.02 -4.25
N ALA A 18 -12.23 0.02 -5.56
CA ALA A 18 -11.61 -0.89 -6.50
C ALA A 18 -10.09 -0.65 -6.55
N PRO A 19 -9.25 -1.68 -6.85
CA PRO A 19 -7.79 -1.53 -6.87
C PRO A 19 -7.28 -0.37 -7.75
N GLY A 20 -7.91 -0.13 -8.90
CA GLY A 20 -7.54 0.96 -9.79
C GLY A 20 -7.90 2.35 -9.24
N GLU A 21 -9.02 2.47 -8.53
CA GLU A 21 -9.42 3.71 -7.86
C GLU A 21 -8.48 4.02 -6.70
N PHE A 22 -8.14 3.00 -5.91
CA PHE A 22 -7.22 3.16 -4.78
C PHE A 22 -5.79 3.49 -5.25
N ALA A 23 -5.31 2.89 -6.34
CA ALA A 23 -4.03 3.25 -6.94
C ALA A 23 -4.00 4.73 -7.39
N LYS A 24 -5.07 5.20 -8.05
CA LYS A 24 -5.23 6.62 -8.42
C LYS A 24 -5.29 7.51 -7.19
N PHE A 25 -6.05 7.11 -6.16
CA PHE A 25 -6.11 7.80 -4.88
C PHE A 25 -4.71 7.93 -4.29
N LEU A 26 -3.90 6.87 -4.27
CA LEU A 26 -2.51 6.91 -3.79
C LEU A 26 -1.55 7.70 -4.70
N GLY A 27 -1.92 7.95 -5.96
CA GLY A 27 -1.08 8.68 -6.92
C GLY A 27 -0.07 7.80 -7.65
N MET A 28 -0.41 6.54 -7.90
CA MET A 28 0.46 5.58 -8.60
C MET A 28 -0.30 4.75 -9.63
N SER A 29 0.46 4.02 -10.45
CA SER A 29 -0.13 3.10 -11.43
C SER A 29 -0.80 1.90 -10.74
N ILE A 30 -1.86 1.36 -11.36
CA ILE A 30 -2.51 0.12 -10.90
C ILE A 30 -1.53 -1.06 -10.87
N LYS A 31 -0.56 -1.11 -11.79
CA LYS A 31 0.47 -2.16 -11.82
C LYS A 31 1.38 -2.10 -10.59
N THR A 32 1.84 -0.90 -10.23
CA THR A 32 2.66 -0.68 -9.03
C THR A 32 1.88 -1.09 -7.78
N TYR A 33 0.66 -0.57 -7.64
CA TYR A 33 -0.19 -0.90 -6.50
C TYR A 33 -0.47 -2.40 -6.39
N SER A 34 -0.86 -3.05 -7.49
CA SER A 34 -1.16 -4.49 -7.50
C SER A 34 0.07 -5.33 -7.18
N GLY A 35 1.25 -4.90 -7.62
CA GLY A 35 2.52 -5.54 -7.27
C GLY A 35 2.80 -5.47 -5.78
N TRP A 36 2.52 -4.33 -5.13
CA TRP A 36 2.66 -4.18 -3.68
C TRP A 36 1.60 -4.95 -2.91
N GLU A 37 0.32 -4.82 -3.27
CA GLU A 37 -0.80 -5.49 -2.59
C GLU A 37 -0.62 -7.01 -2.57
N ASN A 38 -0.11 -7.59 -3.66
CA ASN A 38 0.11 -9.04 -3.81
C ASN A 38 1.56 -9.45 -3.52
N GLU A 39 2.39 -8.57 -2.97
CA GLU A 39 3.76 -8.85 -2.52
C GLU A 39 4.74 -9.27 -3.63
N TYR A 40 4.38 -9.08 -4.91
CA TYR A 40 5.28 -9.30 -6.05
C TYR A 40 6.42 -8.27 -6.10
N SER A 41 6.20 -7.08 -5.54
CA SER A 41 7.21 -6.04 -5.41
C SER A 41 7.01 -5.24 -4.12
N ARG A 42 8.02 -4.46 -3.75
CA ARG A 42 8.02 -3.65 -2.52
C ARG A 42 8.20 -2.17 -2.88
N PRO A 43 7.61 -1.25 -2.11
CA PRO A 43 7.92 0.17 -2.26
C PRO A 43 9.38 0.44 -1.84
N THR A 44 9.94 1.55 -2.31
CA THR A 44 11.10 2.14 -1.65
C THR A 44 10.66 2.74 -0.31
N LEU A 45 11.61 3.07 0.57
CA LEU A 45 11.30 3.70 1.85
C LEU A 45 10.55 5.03 1.65
N GLU A 46 10.97 5.85 0.70
CA GLU A 46 10.33 7.13 0.37
C GLU A 46 8.87 6.92 -0.04
N LYS A 47 8.61 5.93 -0.91
CA LYS A 47 7.24 5.64 -1.34
C LYS A 47 6.37 5.05 -0.23
N ALA A 48 6.94 4.24 0.65
CA ALA A 48 6.23 3.74 1.81
C ALA A 48 5.82 4.90 2.74
N LEU A 49 6.73 5.85 3.00
CA LEU A 49 6.46 7.04 3.81
C LEU A 49 5.44 7.99 3.16
N GLU A 50 5.52 8.23 1.85
CA GLU A 50 4.52 9.03 1.11
C GLU A 50 3.11 8.44 1.25
N VAL A 51 2.98 7.12 1.07
CA VAL A 51 1.69 6.43 1.20
C VAL A 51 1.22 6.45 2.65
N ALA A 52 2.10 6.23 3.62
CA ALA A 52 1.76 6.30 5.05
C ALA A 52 1.18 7.66 5.44
N ASN A 53 1.82 8.75 5.00
CA ASN A 53 1.32 10.11 5.20
C ASN A 53 -0.06 10.31 4.54
N LYS A 54 -0.24 9.79 3.33
CA LYS A 54 -1.51 9.93 2.58
C LYS A 54 -2.65 9.14 3.19
N LEU A 55 -2.36 7.99 3.80
CA LEU A 55 -3.31 7.17 4.53
C LEU A 55 -3.49 7.62 5.98
N ASN A 56 -2.73 8.62 6.44
CA ASN A 56 -2.67 9.08 7.83
C ASN A 56 -2.42 7.91 8.81
N LYS A 57 -1.41 7.08 8.51
CA LYS A 57 -1.02 5.90 9.29
C LYS A 57 0.48 5.88 9.53
N ASN A 58 0.94 5.12 10.53
CA ASN A 58 2.35 4.80 10.63
C ASN A 58 2.75 3.85 9.49
N VAL A 59 3.98 3.95 9.00
CA VAL A 59 4.49 3.04 7.96
C VAL A 59 4.42 1.58 8.42
N ASN A 60 4.64 1.33 9.72
CA ASN A 60 4.59 -0.01 10.32
C ASN A 60 3.17 -0.58 10.44
N ASP A 61 2.13 0.27 10.37
CA ASP A 61 0.75 -0.19 10.31
C ASP A 61 0.41 -0.75 8.92
N ILE A 62 1.17 -0.36 7.90
CA ILE A 62 0.97 -0.74 6.50
C ILE A 62 1.96 -1.83 6.07
N TRP A 63 3.24 -1.70 6.40
CA TRP A 63 4.32 -2.61 6.03
C TRP A 63 5.08 -3.10 7.26
N TYR A 64 5.37 -4.40 7.34
CA TYR A 64 6.01 -5.01 8.51
C TYR A 64 6.96 -6.15 8.09
N LEU A 65 7.87 -6.54 8.98
CA LEU A 65 8.81 -7.64 8.74
C LEU A 65 8.22 -8.98 9.21
N GLU A 66 8.31 -10.01 8.35
CA GLU A 66 7.92 -11.40 8.64
C GLU A 66 8.87 -12.40 7.94
#